data_AF-A0A7Z7FV22-F1
#
_entry.id   AF-A0A7Z7FV22-F1
#
_cell.length_a   1.000
_cell.length_b   1.000
_cell.length_c   1.000
_cell.angle_alpha   90.00
_cell.angle_beta   90.00
_cell.angle_gamma   90.00
#
_symmetry.space_group_name_H-M   'P 1'
#
loop_
_entity.id
_entity.type
_entity.pdbx_description
1 polymer ?
#
loop_
_entity_poly.entity_id
_entity_poly.type
_entity_poly.pdbx_seq_one_letter_code
_entity_poly.pdbx_strand_id
1 'polypeptide(L)'
;MAVSLHPLDPYGADRDALIDFLTGNEFPFHVAPRLDRAAALAAIDAGAYGDDDHAAFWLQVPSGERIGTVRLDDLGDPTPLVDLRLDGGMRGRGLGTKALRATTDFVFDSMAAVNRFEGQTREDNTAMRRVFALRMGQGGPLPRGLARAGAGTRRVRRVCDTPARLERRHDDARALGGRTASSVGRQAESPRPDGGWTEIPALCAMSAAAARELTPSLR
;
A
#
# COMPACT_ATOMS: atom_id res chain seq x y z
N MET A 1 -15.08 -20.24 -1.25
CA MET A 1 -14.11 -19.91 -2.32
C MET A 1 -12.85 -19.37 -1.67
N ALA A 2 -11.77 -20.12 -1.76
CA ALA A 2 -10.45 -19.72 -1.28
C ALA A 2 -9.79 -18.76 -2.28
N VAL A 3 -8.86 -17.93 -1.83
CA VAL A 3 -7.98 -17.14 -2.69
C VAL A 3 -6.55 -17.57 -2.34
N SER A 4 -5.71 -17.79 -3.34
CA SER A 4 -4.29 -18.11 -3.18
C SER A 4 -3.41 -17.01 -3.77
N LEU A 5 -2.22 -16.86 -3.19
CA LEU A 5 -1.18 -15.96 -3.68
C LEU A 5 -0.22 -16.77 -4.55
N HIS A 6 0.09 -16.24 -5.72
CA HIS A 6 1.08 -16.79 -6.64
C HIS A 6 2.13 -15.72 -6.91
N PRO A 7 3.45 -16.01 -6.76
CA PRO A 7 4.49 -15.06 -7.08
C PRO A 7 4.29 -14.45 -8.46
N LEU A 8 4.42 -13.14 -8.54
CA LEU A 8 4.35 -12.39 -9.79
C LEU A 8 5.79 -12.07 -10.22
N ASP A 9 6.14 -12.36 -11.47
CA ASP A 9 7.43 -11.98 -12.06
C ASP A 9 7.29 -10.71 -12.93
N PRO A 10 7.49 -9.50 -12.38
CA PRO A 10 7.20 -8.24 -13.07
C PRO A 10 8.26 -7.88 -14.13
N TYR A 11 9.41 -8.55 -14.14
CA TYR A 11 10.52 -8.29 -15.07
C TYR A 11 10.68 -9.39 -16.13
N GLY A 12 10.05 -10.54 -15.93
CA GLY A 12 9.99 -11.63 -16.89
C GLY A 12 8.57 -11.95 -17.32
N ALA A 13 8.11 -13.15 -16.97
CA ALA A 13 6.98 -13.81 -17.63
C ALA A 13 5.62 -13.12 -17.40
N ASP A 14 5.45 -12.39 -16.29
CA ASP A 14 4.17 -11.74 -15.96
C ASP A 14 4.11 -10.27 -16.34
N ARG A 15 5.18 -9.69 -16.89
CA ARG A 15 5.30 -8.24 -17.14
C ARG A 15 4.13 -7.69 -17.97
N ASP A 16 3.87 -8.27 -19.13
CA ASP A 16 2.79 -7.81 -20.02
C ASP A 16 1.42 -8.00 -19.38
N ALA A 17 1.19 -9.15 -18.72
CA ALA A 17 -0.07 -9.41 -18.02
C ALA A 17 -0.32 -8.44 -16.85
N LEU A 18 0.74 -8.01 -16.15
CA LEU A 18 0.65 -6.99 -15.11
C LEU A 18 0.29 -5.63 -15.71
N ILE A 19 0.93 -5.23 -16.81
CA ILE A 19 0.61 -3.97 -17.51
C ILE A 19 -0.85 -3.96 -17.97
N ASP A 20 -1.31 -5.04 -18.60
CA ASP A 20 -2.69 -5.17 -19.06
C ASP A 20 -3.68 -5.11 -17.89
N PHE A 21 -3.37 -5.78 -16.77
CA PHE A 21 -4.20 -5.73 -15.57
C PHE A 21 -4.30 -4.30 -15.00
N LEU A 22 -3.17 -3.59 -14.89
CA LEU A 22 -3.10 -2.25 -14.30
C LEU A 22 -3.79 -1.20 -15.17
N THR A 23 -3.69 -1.33 -16.48
CA THR A 23 -4.22 -0.34 -17.44
C THR A 23 -5.65 -0.63 -17.87
N GLY A 24 -6.08 -1.90 -17.81
CA GLY A 24 -7.44 -2.34 -18.11
C GLY A 24 -8.43 -2.12 -16.97
N ASN A 25 -7.96 -1.79 -15.77
CA ASN A 25 -8.77 -1.61 -14.57
C ASN A 25 -8.78 -0.16 -14.06
N GLU A 26 -9.83 0.17 -13.31
CA GLU A 26 -9.92 1.43 -12.58
C GLU A 26 -9.83 1.17 -11.07
N PHE A 27 -8.99 1.93 -10.38
CA PHE A 27 -8.71 1.82 -8.95
C PHE A 27 -9.08 3.13 -8.22
N PRO A 28 -10.38 3.43 -8.05
CA PRO A 28 -10.88 4.77 -7.69
C PRO A 28 -10.39 5.32 -6.35
N PHE A 29 -9.81 4.47 -5.50
CA PHE A 29 -9.29 4.85 -4.19
C PHE A 29 -7.76 4.90 -4.10
N HIS A 30 -7.06 4.79 -5.23
CA HIS A 30 -5.61 4.95 -5.33
C HIS A 30 -5.27 6.34 -5.87
N VAL A 31 -4.02 6.79 -5.68
CA VAL A 31 -3.54 8.11 -6.11
C VAL A 31 -3.77 8.32 -7.62
N ALA A 32 -3.54 7.29 -8.42
CA ALA A 32 -3.89 7.25 -9.84
C ALA A 32 -5.05 6.27 -10.07
N PRO A 33 -6.31 6.76 -10.17
CA PRO A 33 -7.47 5.90 -10.40
C PRO A 33 -7.41 5.12 -11.71
N ARG A 34 -6.82 5.69 -12.76
CA ARG A 34 -6.52 4.99 -14.01
C ARG A 34 -5.03 5.14 -14.27
N LEU A 35 -4.37 4.02 -14.49
CA LEU A 35 -2.96 4.01 -14.86
C LEU A 35 -2.86 3.84 -16.37
N ASP A 36 -2.14 4.73 -17.05
CA ASP A 36 -1.82 4.49 -18.44
C ASP A 36 -0.61 3.55 -18.58
N ARG A 37 -0.38 3.07 -19.80
CA ARG A 37 0.68 2.10 -20.07
C ARG A 37 2.08 2.64 -19.77
N ALA A 38 2.34 3.92 -20.05
CA ALA A 38 3.65 4.52 -19.82
C ALA A 38 3.95 4.63 -18.32
N ALA A 39 2.96 5.06 -17.53
CA ALA A 39 3.05 5.11 -16.08
C ALA A 39 3.17 3.71 -15.44
N ALA A 40 2.46 2.72 -15.97
CA ALA A 40 2.57 1.33 -15.52
C ALA A 40 3.98 0.77 -15.74
N LEU A 41 4.53 0.96 -16.95
CA LEU A 41 5.91 0.58 -17.27
C LEU A 41 6.92 1.27 -16.35
N ALA A 42 6.80 2.59 -16.22
CA ALA A 42 7.71 3.37 -15.37
C ALA A 42 7.65 2.92 -13.90
N ALA A 43 6.46 2.59 -13.38
CA ALA A 43 6.33 2.08 -12.02
C ALA A 43 6.98 0.70 -11.85
N ILE A 44 6.79 -0.20 -12.81
CA ILE A 44 7.44 -1.53 -12.79
C ILE A 44 8.96 -1.36 -12.85
N ASP A 45 9.47 -0.59 -13.80
CA ASP A 45 10.92 -0.39 -13.98
C ASP A 45 11.58 0.32 -12.79
N ALA A 46 10.81 1.07 -12.00
CA ALA A 46 11.26 1.73 -10.79
C ALA A 46 11.25 0.83 -9.54
N GLY A 47 10.98 -0.48 -9.64
CA GLY A 47 11.01 -1.39 -8.50
C GLY A 47 9.66 -1.65 -7.85
N ALA A 48 8.60 -0.91 -8.23
CA ALA A 48 7.36 -0.82 -7.45
C ALA A 48 6.50 -2.11 -7.42
N TYR A 49 6.98 -3.22 -7.97
CA TYR A 49 6.33 -4.55 -7.91
C TYR A 49 7.32 -5.68 -7.60
N GLY A 50 8.60 -5.38 -7.42
CA GLY A 50 9.63 -6.38 -7.19
C GLY A 50 10.99 -5.74 -7.01
N ASP A 51 11.47 -5.69 -5.77
CA ASP A 51 12.85 -5.38 -5.40
C ASP A 51 13.07 -5.88 -3.96
N ASP A 52 14.09 -5.39 -3.25
CA ASP A 52 14.36 -5.78 -1.87
C ASP A 52 13.29 -5.26 -0.88
N ASP A 53 12.52 -4.24 -1.26
CA ASP A 53 11.54 -3.56 -0.42
C ASP A 53 10.08 -3.83 -0.85
N HIS A 54 9.89 -4.39 -2.05
CA HIS A 54 8.58 -4.66 -2.66
C HIS A 54 8.47 -6.11 -3.14
N ALA A 55 7.33 -6.75 -2.87
CA ALA A 55 6.97 -8.03 -3.49
C ALA A 55 5.52 -8.04 -3.96
N ALA A 56 5.27 -8.50 -5.19
CA ALA A 56 3.94 -8.61 -5.77
C ALA A 56 3.51 -10.06 -6.01
N PHE A 57 2.20 -10.28 -5.91
CA PHE A 57 1.58 -11.59 -6.11
C PHE A 57 0.30 -11.45 -6.94
N TRP A 58 0.06 -12.42 -7.80
CA TRP A 58 -1.26 -12.66 -8.37
C TRP A 58 -2.20 -13.27 -7.33
N LEU A 59 -3.43 -12.78 -7.30
CA LEU A 59 -4.52 -13.36 -6.53
C LEU A 59 -5.32 -14.26 -7.45
N GLN A 60 -5.40 -15.55 -7.12
CA GLN A 60 -6.15 -16.53 -7.91
C GLN A 60 -7.24 -17.19 -7.09
N VAL A 61 -8.33 -17.54 -7.76
CA VAL A 61 -9.40 -18.40 -7.22
C VAL A 61 -9.19 -19.85 -7.70
N PRO A 62 -9.87 -20.86 -7.13
CA PRO A 62 -9.60 -22.27 -7.43
C PRO A 62 -9.83 -22.68 -8.89
N SER A 63 -10.56 -21.88 -9.67
CA SER A 63 -10.70 -22.07 -11.11
C SER A 63 -9.43 -21.72 -11.90
N GLY A 64 -8.41 -21.15 -11.25
CA GLY A 64 -7.19 -20.63 -11.89
C GLY A 64 -7.33 -19.19 -12.41
N GLU A 65 -8.51 -18.60 -12.28
CA GLU A 65 -8.76 -17.23 -12.72
C GLU A 65 -8.03 -16.22 -11.81
N ARG A 66 -7.27 -15.31 -12.43
CA ARG A 66 -6.63 -14.17 -11.76
C ARG A 66 -7.69 -13.10 -11.48
N ILE A 67 -7.88 -12.77 -10.21
CA ILE A 67 -8.91 -11.82 -9.76
C ILE A 67 -8.33 -10.46 -9.33
N GLY A 68 -7.00 -10.34 -9.32
CA GLY A 68 -6.31 -9.14 -8.90
C GLY A 68 -4.84 -9.35 -8.56
N THR A 69 -4.23 -8.32 -8.00
CA THR A 69 -2.88 -8.35 -7.44
C THR A 69 -2.89 -7.89 -5.99
N VAL A 70 -1.89 -8.37 -5.26
CA VAL A 70 -1.51 -7.78 -3.98
C VAL A 70 -0.03 -7.45 -4.03
N ARG A 71 0.33 -6.28 -3.53
CA ARG A 71 1.70 -5.85 -3.35
C ARG A 71 1.96 -5.63 -1.86
N LEU A 72 3.12 -6.08 -1.43
CA LEU A 72 3.69 -5.82 -0.11
C LEU A 72 4.76 -4.75 -0.28
N ASP A 73 4.64 -3.68 0.47
CA ASP A 73 5.57 -2.54 0.51
C ASP A 73 6.30 -2.53 1.86
N ASP A 74 7.43 -1.82 1.94
CA ASP A 74 8.27 -1.67 3.14
C ASP A 74 8.75 -3.02 3.72
N LEU A 75 9.16 -3.95 2.84
CA LEU A 75 9.67 -5.27 3.26
C LEU A 75 11.03 -5.21 3.98
N GLY A 76 11.76 -4.10 3.86
CA GLY A 76 12.93 -3.83 4.68
C GLY A 76 12.61 -3.66 6.17
N ASP A 77 11.34 -3.40 6.52
CA ASP A 77 10.87 -3.21 7.88
C ASP A 77 10.04 -4.41 8.40
N PRO A 78 9.96 -4.62 9.73
CA PRO A 78 9.12 -5.67 10.32
C PRO A 78 7.61 -5.34 10.26
N THR A 79 7.24 -4.29 9.51
CA THR A 79 5.88 -3.80 9.31
C THR A 79 5.59 -3.53 7.83
N PRO A 80 5.42 -4.58 7.02
CA PRO A 80 5.03 -4.38 5.64
C PRO A 80 3.62 -3.79 5.52
N LEU A 81 3.42 -3.01 4.47
CA LEU A 81 2.14 -2.45 4.07
C LEU A 81 1.54 -3.26 2.92
N VAL A 82 0.20 -3.32 2.86
CA VAL A 82 -0.52 -3.97 1.77
C VAL A 82 -1.18 -2.97 0.83
N ASP A 83 -0.89 -3.10 -0.47
CA ASP A 83 -1.66 -2.52 -1.58
C ASP A 83 -2.43 -3.67 -2.26
N LEU A 84 -3.77 -3.61 -2.20
CA LEU A 84 -4.67 -4.64 -2.72
C LEU A 84 -5.49 -4.09 -3.89
N ARG A 85 -5.31 -4.68 -5.07
CA ARG A 85 -6.01 -4.31 -6.30
C ARG A 85 -6.79 -5.49 -6.83
N LEU A 86 -8.11 -5.32 -6.94
CA LEU A 86 -8.98 -6.33 -7.56
C LEU A 86 -9.46 -5.84 -8.91
N ASP A 87 -9.60 -6.80 -9.82
CA ASP A 87 -10.30 -6.59 -11.08
C ASP A 87 -11.72 -6.03 -10.84
N GLY A 88 -12.13 -5.04 -11.64
CA GLY A 88 -13.42 -4.37 -11.53
C GLY A 88 -14.61 -5.34 -11.57
N GLY A 89 -14.57 -6.32 -12.48
CA GLY A 89 -15.61 -7.34 -12.63
C GLY A 89 -15.71 -8.33 -11.46
N MET A 90 -14.65 -8.41 -10.65
CA MET A 90 -14.55 -9.29 -9.47
C MET A 90 -14.97 -8.60 -8.16
N ARG A 91 -15.15 -7.27 -8.17
CA ARG A 91 -15.58 -6.50 -7.00
C ARG A 91 -17.03 -6.82 -6.61
N GLY A 92 -17.39 -6.52 -5.36
CA GLY A 92 -18.73 -6.79 -4.83
C GLY A 92 -19.00 -8.26 -4.46
N ARG A 93 -18.07 -9.20 -4.73
CA ARG A 93 -18.24 -10.65 -4.48
C ARG A 93 -17.62 -11.14 -3.16
N GLY A 94 -17.22 -10.21 -2.29
CA GLY A 94 -16.53 -10.51 -1.03
C GLY A 94 -15.11 -11.08 -1.21
N LEU A 95 -14.53 -10.96 -2.40
CA LEU A 95 -13.18 -11.47 -2.71
C LEU A 95 -12.08 -10.66 -2.01
N GLY A 96 -12.25 -9.36 -1.78
CA GLY A 96 -11.27 -8.54 -1.05
C GLY A 96 -11.01 -9.04 0.37
N THR A 97 -12.06 -9.43 1.09
CA THR A 97 -11.93 -10.03 2.43
C THR A 97 -11.16 -11.36 2.41
N LYS A 98 -11.34 -12.16 1.36
CA LYS A 98 -10.66 -13.46 1.21
C LYS A 98 -9.21 -13.28 0.81
N ALA A 99 -8.94 -12.38 -0.14
CA ALA A 99 -7.61 -11.99 -0.58
C ALA A 99 -6.79 -11.47 0.60
N LEU A 100 -7.31 -10.50 1.35
CA LEU A 100 -6.59 -9.92 2.47
C LEU A 100 -6.29 -10.95 3.56
N ARG A 101 -7.23 -11.88 3.83
CA ARG A 101 -6.95 -12.98 4.74
C ARG A 101 -5.80 -13.86 4.24
N ALA A 102 -5.85 -14.28 2.98
CA ALA A 102 -4.79 -15.11 2.39
C ALA A 102 -3.43 -14.40 2.43
N THR A 103 -3.40 -13.09 2.18
CA THR A 103 -2.18 -12.27 2.29
C THR A 103 -1.68 -12.21 3.74
N THR A 104 -2.55 -11.95 4.71
CA THR A 104 -2.17 -11.93 6.13
C THR A 104 -1.59 -13.27 6.59
N ASP A 105 -2.25 -14.37 6.21
CA ASP A 105 -1.81 -15.73 6.52
C ASP A 105 -0.41 -15.97 5.88
N PHE A 106 -0.23 -15.63 4.61
CA PHE A 106 1.04 -15.74 3.90
C PHE A 106 2.17 -14.94 4.57
N VAL A 107 1.95 -13.67 4.87
CA VAL A 107 2.97 -12.78 5.47
C VAL A 107 3.44 -13.36 6.80
N PHE A 108 2.52 -13.75 7.68
CA PHE A 108 2.92 -14.26 8.98
C PHE A 108 3.51 -15.67 8.92
N ASP A 109 3.07 -16.53 8.01
CA ASP A 109 3.63 -17.87 7.88
C ASP A 109 5.01 -17.88 7.21
N SER A 110 5.27 -16.98 6.26
CA SER A 110 6.51 -16.95 5.48
C SER A 110 7.56 -15.96 6.00
N MET A 111 7.17 -14.89 6.69
CA MET A 111 8.07 -13.80 7.10
C MET A 111 8.20 -13.74 8.62
N ALA A 112 9.17 -14.46 9.18
CA ALA A 112 9.35 -14.58 10.62
C ALA A 112 9.68 -13.26 11.34
N ALA A 113 10.34 -12.32 10.65
CA ALA A 113 10.68 -11.00 11.18
C ALA A 113 9.47 -10.06 11.28
N VAL A 114 8.39 -10.34 10.55
CA VAL A 114 7.19 -9.50 10.52
C VAL A 114 6.36 -9.71 11.78
N ASN A 115 6.26 -8.65 12.58
CA ASN A 115 5.45 -8.65 13.81
C ASN A 115 4.20 -7.76 13.68
N ARG A 116 4.11 -6.97 12.62
CA ARG A 116 2.96 -6.12 12.35
C ARG A 116 2.67 -6.09 10.86
N PHE A 117 1.40 -6.09 10.47
CA PHE A 117 0.99 -6.00 9.07
C PHE A 117 -0.03 -4.87 8.92
N GLU A 118 0.26 -3.89 8.08
CA GLU A 118 -0.54 -2.67 7.96
C GLU A 118 -1.24 -2.56 6.59
N GLY A 119 -2.39 -1.92 6.59
CA GLY A 119 -3.09 -1.55 5.35
C GLY A 119 -3.63 -0.13 5.45
N GLN A 120 -3.48 0.62 4.37
CA GLN A 120 -3.96 1.99 4.28
C GLN A 120 -5.14 2.07 3.33
N THR A 121 -6.11 2.92 3.67
CA THR A 121 -7.22 3.21 2.76
C THR A 121 -7.75 4.62 2.99
N ARG A 122 -8.24 5.25 1.93
CA ARG A 122 -8.98 6.51 2.04
C ARG A 122 -10.23 6.34 2.89
N GLU A 123 -10.65 7.40 3.58
CA GLU A 123 -11.85 7.41 4.42
C GLU A 123 -13.16 7.19 3.66
N ASP A 124 -13.20 7.58 2.38
CA ASP A 124 -14.34 7.44 1.47
C ASP A 124 -14.46 6.03 0.88
N ASN A 125 -13.41 5.20 0.97
CA ASN A 125 -13.42 3.80 0.56
C ASN A 125 -14.14 2.92 1.59
N THR A 126 -15.46 3.09 1.70
CA THR A 126 -16.30 2.33 2.63
C THR A 126 -16.18 0.82 2.48
N ALA A 127 -15.93 0.32 1.26
CA ALA A 127 -15.71 -1.09 0.99
C ALA A 127 -14.45 -1.63 1.69
N MET A 128 -13.28 -1.02 1.45
CA MET A 128 -12.03 -1.47 2.09
C MET A 128 -12.04 -1.22 3.59
N ARG A 129 -12.66 -0.13 4.05
CA ARG A 129 -12.86 0.13 5.49
C ARG A 129 -13.60 -1.00 6.19
N ARG A 130 -14.64 -1.57 5.54
CA ARG A 130 -15.36 -2.75 6.05
C ARG A 130 -14.48 -4.00 6.03
N VAL A 131 -13.73 -4.23 4.94
CA VAL A 131 -12.78 -5.36 4.84
C VAL A 131 -11.75 -5.31 5.97
N PHE A 132 -11.15 -4.15 6.20
CA PHE A 132 -10.19 -3.95 7.28
C PHE A 132 -10.84 -4.07 8.67
N ALA A 133 -12.06 -3.58 8.88
CA ALA A 133 -12.76 -3.80 10.15
C ALA A 133 -13.01 -5.29 10.44
N LEU A 134 -13.26 -6.10 9.41
CA LEU A 134 -13.49 -7.53 9.55
C LEU A 134 -12.21 -8.35 9.76
N ARG A 135 -11.04 -7.87 9.30
CA ARG A 135 -9.81 -8.69 9.18
C ARG A 135 -8.56 -8.08 9.79
N MET A 136 -8.48 -6.76 9.85
CA MET A 136 -7.31 -5.99 10.29
C MET A 136 -7.66 -5.18 11.54
N GLY A 137 -8.41 -5.79 12.47
CA GLY A 137 -9.05 -5.13 13.62
C GLY A 137 -8.15 -4.10 14.33
N GLN A 138 -8.76 -3.12 14.99
CA GLN A 138 -8.09 -2.00 15.68
C GLN A 138 -6.98 -2.47 16.64
N GLY A 139 -5.76 -2.73 16.15
CA GLY A 139 -4.57 -3.07 16.96
C GLY A 139 -4.70 -4.30 17.87
N GLY A 140 -5.63 -5.23 17.60
CA GLY A 140 -5.87 -6.41 18.43
C GLY A 140 -5.01 -7.63 18.05
N PRO A 141 -4.84 -8.61 18.96
CA PRO A 141 -4.20 -9.89 18.62
C PRO A 141 -4.98 -10.59 17.49
N LEU A 142 -4.26 -11.37 16.66
CA LEU A 142 -4.87 -12.17 15.60
C LEU A 142 -6.08 -12.98 16.13
N PRO A 143 -7.17 -13.13 15.36
CA PRO A 143 -8.32 -13.94 15.75
C PRO A 143 -7.88 -15.34 16.20
N ARG A 144 -8.46 -15.86 17.30
CA ARG A 144 -8.17 -17.21 17.80
C ARG A 144 -8.43 -18.23 16.67
N GLY A 145 -7.37 -18.89 16.23
CA GLY A 145 -7.33 -19.73 15.02
C GLY A 145 -6.16 -19.40 14.07
N LEU A 146 -5.57 -18.20 14.21
CA LEU A 146 -4.39 -17.72 13.45
C LEU A 146 -3.17 -17.42 14.34
N ALA A 147 -3.32 -17.46 15.66
CA ALA A 147 -2.22 -17.34 16.60
C ALA A 147 -1.43 -18.66 16.66
N ARG A 148 -0.40 -18.81 15.82
CA ARG A 148 0.60 -19.87 15.98
C ARG A 148 1.76 -19.42 16.87
N ALA A 149 2.29 -20.39 17.61
CA ALA A 149 3.28 -20.20 18.67
C ALA A 149 4.57 -19.55 18.15
N GLY A 150 4.77 -18.29 18.55
CA GLY A 150 6.02 -17.54 18.47
C GLY A 150 5.88 -16.37 19.43
N ALA A 151 6.86 -16.16 20.32
CA ALA A 151 6.76 -15.32 21.51
C ALA A 151 6.67 -13.79 21.26
N GLY A 152 6.14 -13.35 20.11
CA GLY A 152 5.85 -11.96 19.78
C GLY A 152 4.37 -11.76 19.44
N THR A 153 3.77 -10.65 19.89
CA THR A 153 2.39 -10.31 19.53
C THR A 153 2.33 -9.85 18.07
N ARG A 154 1.97 -10.77 17.16
CA ARG A 154 1.66 -10.43 15.76
C ARG A 154 0.39 -9.60 15.68
N ARG A 155 0.49 -8.42 15.09
CA ARG A 155 -0.59 -7.42 15.05
C ARG A 155 -0.93 -7.04 13.64
N VAL A 156 -2.17 -6.63 13.47
CA VAL A 156 -2.68 -6.17 12.19
C VAL A 156 -3.32 -4.81 12.41
N ARG A 157 -2.98 -3.81 11.60
CA ARG A 157 -3.49 -2.45 11.79
C ARG A 157 -4.00 -1.86 10.50
N ARG A 158 -5.16 -1.22 10.63
CA ARG A 158 -5.74 -0.36 9.61
C ARG A 158 -5.35 1.09 9.86
N VAL A 159 -4.94 1.79 8.81
CA VAL A 159 -4.84 3.25 8.80
C VAL A 159 -5.86 3.81 7.82
N CYS A 160 -6.59 4.85 8.24
CA CYS A 160 -7.50 5.57 7.37
C CYS A 160 -7.08 7.03 7.30
N ASP A 161 -6.83 7.48 6.08
CA ASP A 161 -6.37 8.82 5.80
C ASP A 161 -7.34 9.55 4.87
N THR A 162 -7.30 10.87 4.94
CA THR A 162 -7.90 11.72 3.91
C THR A 162 -7.05 11.65 2.63
N PRO A 163 -7.61 11.96 1.45
CA PRO A 163 -6.86 11.90 0.19
C PRO A 163 -5.52 12.67 0.26
N ALA A 164 -5.55 13.89 0.81
CA ALA A 164 -4.38 14.74 0.96
C ALA A 164 -3.31 14.19 1.93
N ARG A 165 -3.68 13.37 2.92
CA ARG A 165 -2.71 12.72 3.83
C ARG A 165 -2.06 11.50 3.17
N LEU A 166 -2.81 10.77 2.36
CA LEU A 166 -2.30 9.61 1.62
C LEU A 166 -1.27 10.03 0.56
N GLU A 167 -1.55 11.11 -0.17
CA GLU A 167 -0.62 11.68 -1.16
C GLU A 167 0.71 12.11 -0.51
N ARG A 168 0.66 12.89 0.57
CA ARG A 168 1.89 13.31 1.28
C ARG A 168 2.71 12.14 1.80
N ARG A 169 2.06 11.08 2.30
CA ARG A 169 2.78 9.88 2.76
C ARG A 169 3.43 9.11 1.62
N HIS A 170 2.79 9.04 0.45
CA HIS A 170 3.42 8.45 -0.73
C HIS A 170 4.65 9.25 -1.17
N ASP A 171 4.58 10.58 -1.14
CA ASP A 171 5.72 11.44 -1.44
C ASP A 171 6.84 11.26 -0.40
N ASP A 172 6.49 11.17 0.89
CA ASP A 172 7.44 10.92 1.98
C ASP A 172 8.11 9.54 1.85
N ALA A 173 7.34 8.49 1.55
CA ALA A 173 7.86 7.13 1.30
C ALA A 173 8.81 7.12 0.09
N ARG A 174 8.44 7.80 -0.99
CA ARG A 174 9.31 7.96 -2.18
C ARG A 174 10.58 8.76 -1.86
N ALA A 175 10.52 9.74 -0.98
CA ALA A 175 11.68 10.53 -0.55
C ALA A 175 12.57 9.80 0.47
N LEU A 176 12.02 8.84 1.22
CA LEU A 176 12.74 8.01 2.18
C LEU A 176 13.48 6.84 1.52
N GLY A 177 12.95 6.28 0.42
CA GLY A 177 13.63 5.26 -0.42
C GLY A 177 14.90 5.74 -1.14
N GLY A 178 15.26 7.03 -1.02
CA GLY A 178 16.48 7.61 -1.58
C GLY A 178 17.62 7.84 -0.57
N ARG A 179 17.48 7.44 0.69
CA ARG A 179 18.52 7.64 1.70
C ARG A 179 19.15 6.31 2.11
N THR A 180 20.25 5.96 1.45
CA THR A 180 21.20 4.98 1.98
C THR A 180 21.61 5.38 3.39
N ALA A 181 21.33 4.52 4.37
CA ALA A 181 21.70 4.73 5.75
C ALA A 181 23.23 4.82 5.88
N SER A 182 23.74 6.00 6.23
CA SER A 182 25.06 6.15 6.81
C SER A 182 25.05 7.24 7.87
N SER A 183 24.98 6.75 9.11
CA SER A 183 25.48 7.35 10.34
C SER A 183 24.81 8.61 10.94
N VAL A 184 24.89 8.61 12.28
CA VAL A 184 24.65 9.70 13.24
C VAL A 184 23.17 9.86 13.63
N GLY A 185 22.76 9.72 14.88
CA GLY A 185 23.46 9.59 16.15
C GLY A 185 22.41 9.66 17.27
N ARG A 186 22.72 9.05 18.41
CA ARG A 186 21.92 9.12 19.65
C ARG A 186 21.51 10.56 19.98
N GLN A 187 20.21 10.82 20.12
CA GLN A 187 19.62 11.75 21.10
C GLN A 187 18.21 11.21 21.42
N ALA A 188 18.01 10.65 22.61
CA ALA A 188 17.64 11.31 23.86
C ALA A 188 16.12 11.26 24.07
N GLU A 189 15.76 10.39 25.01
CA GLU A 189 14.45 10.20 25.62
C GLU A 189 13.96 11.49 26.27
N SER A 190 12.71 11.90 26.03
CA SER A 190 11.95 12.81 26.90
C SER A 190 10.45 12.77 26.59
N PRO A 191 9.59 13.07 27.59
CA PRO A 191 8.34 12.36 27.81
C PRO A 191 7.13 12.96 27.06
N ARG A 192 6.06 12.17 26.97
CA ARG A 192 4.74 12.59 26.50
C ARG A 192 4.19 13.73 27.38
N PRO A 193 3.44 14.69 26.81
CA PRO A 193 2.41 15.40 27.55
C PRO A 193 1.02 14.81 27.25
N ASP A 194 0.24 14.79 28.32
CA ASP A 194 -1.15 14.41 28.38
C ASP A 194 -2.08 15.36 27.58
N GLY A 195 -3.21 14.80 27.16
CA GLY A 195 -4.51 15.47 26.94
C GLY A 195 -4.56 16.90 26.40
N GLY A 196 -4.96 17.04 25.13
CA GLY A 196 -5.53 18.30 24.62
C GLY A 196 -5.44 18.39 23.10
N TRP A 197 -6.57 18.28 22.41
CA TRP A 197 -6.65 18.65 21.00
C TRP A 197 -6.62 20.17 20.89
N THR A 198 -5.62 20.72 20.21
CA THR A 198 -5.61 22.13 19.80
C THR A 198 -5.61 22.17 18.27
N GLU A 199 -6.60 22.86 17.71
CA GLU A 199 -6.71 23.17 16.29
C GLU A 199 -5.47 23.95 15.82
N ILE A 200 -4.93 23.60 14.65
CA ILE A 200 -3.92 24.41 13.95
C ILE A 200 -4.57 24.94 12.66
N PRO A 201 -4.60 26.27 12.45
CA PRO A 201 -5.15 26.89 11.24
C PRO A 201 -4.23 26.70 10.02
N ALA A 202 -4.87 26.76 8.86
CA ALA A 202 -4.27 26.64 7.53
C ALA A 202 -3.05 27.54 7.32
N LEU A 203 -1.96 26.95 6.81
CA LEU A 203 -0.82 27.65 6.24
C LEU A 203 -0.14 26.75 5.20
N CYS A 204 -0.39 27.03 3.93
CA CYS A 204 0.62 27.02 2.85
C CYS A 204 -0.03 27.51 1.56
N ALA A 205 -0.08 28.83 1.43
CA ALA A 205 -0.01 29.50 0.13
C ALA A 205 1.48 29.69 -0.22
N MET A 206 1.74 29.77 -1.53
CA MET A 206 2.99 30.17 -2.20
C MET A 206 4.03 29.08 -2.47
N SER A 207 4.01 28.53 -3.70
CA SER A 207 5.06 28.88 -4.67
C SER A 207 4.60 28.49 -6.08
N ALA A 208 4.11 29.47 -6.84
CA ALA A 208 3.88 29.36 -8.28
C ALA A 208 4.54 30.57 -8.94
N ALA A 209 5.84 30.47 -9.18
CA ALA A 209 6.61 31.42 -9.96
C ALA A 209 7.65 30.66 -10.79
N ALA A 210 7.23 30.18 -11.96
CA ALA A 210 8.07 29.94 -13.14
C ALA A 210 7.25 29.25 -14.24
N ALA A 211 6.52 30.02 -15.03
CA ALA A 211 6.22 29.71 -16.44
C ALA A 211 5.34 30.81 -17.03
N ARG A 212 5.97 31.89 -17.52
CA ARG A 212 5.43 32.74 -18.59
C ARG A 212 6.51 33.74 -19.02
N GLU A 213 7.39 33.28 -19.89
CA GLU A 213 8.05 34.14 -20.86
C GLU A 213 7.68 33.65 -22.27
N LEU A 214 7.74 34.59 -23.21
CA LEU A 214 7.63 34.48 -24.67
C LEU A 214 6.26 34.81 -25.28
N THR A 215 5.99 36.11 -25.44
CA THR A 215 6.08 36.73 -26.78
C THR A 215 6.09 38.27 -26.68
N PRO A 216 6.99 38.98 -27.38
CA PRO A 216 7.02 40.44 -27.42
C PRO A 216 6.34 41.01 -28.69
N SER A 217 5.98 42.29 -28.58
CA SER A 217 6.12 43.35 -29.60
C SER A 217 4.93 43.75 -30.50
N LEU A 218 4.58 45.04 -30.39
CA LEU A 218 4.14 46.00 -31.43
C LEU A 218 2.72 45.77 -32.02
N ARG A 219 1.78 46.73 -32.01
CA ARG A 219 1.80 48.20 -32.04
C ARG A 219 0.62 48.78 -31.26
#